data_AF-A0A6P6G4L6-F1
#
_entry.id   AF-A0A6P6G4L6-F1
#
_cell.length_a   1.000
_cell.length_b   1.000
_cell.length_c   1.000
_cell.angle_alpha   90.00
_cell.angle_beta   90.00
_cell.angle_gamma   90.00
#
_symmetry.space_group_name_H-M   'P 1'
#
loop_
_entity.id
_entity.type
_entity.pdbx_description
1 polymer ?
#
loop_
_entity_poly.entity_id
_entity_poly.type
_entity_poly.pdbx_seq_one_letter_code
_entity_poly.pdbx_strand_id
1 'polypeptide(L)'
;MGTNLIQGIKLDLPAERTLYLNPQTFRKMKGLRMHIFHNVDLSTSIRYLSDNLRFIEWPGYQFDTVPFSHGRKCLVILDMLNNCIQQLGEISQNFKKLKIVNLSGQNS
;
A
#
# COMPACT_ATOMS: atom_id res chain seq x y z
N MET A 1 -2.89 -15.04 11.55
CA MET A 1 -4.31 -14.65 11.44
C MET A 1 -4.40 -13.14 11.62
N GLY A 2 -5.22 -12.45 10.83
CA GLY A 2 -5.55 -11.03 11.03
C GLY A 2 -7.05 -10.90 11.23
N THR A 3 -7.47 -10.14 12.25
CA THR A 3 -8.89 -9.92 12.53
C THR A 3 -9.39 -8.68 11.78
N ASN A 4 -10.70 -8.59 11.54
CA ASN A 4 -11.32 -7.38 10.97
C ASN A 4 -11.29 -6.18 11.93
N LEU A 5 -10.78 -6.34 13.16
CA LEU A 5 -10.65 -5.27 14.15
C LEU A 5 -9.37 -4.44 13.94
N ILE A 6 -8.35 -5.00 13.29
CA ILE A 6 -7.10 -4.28 13.04
C ILE A 6 -7.36 -3.21 11.99
N GLN A 7 -7.15 -1.94 12.37
CA GLN A 7 -7.37 -0.78 11.50
C GLN A 7 -6.08 -0.16 10.98
N GLY A 8 -4.93 -0.45 11.59
CA GLY A 8 -3.65 0.13 11.16
C GLY A 8 -2.50 -0.81 11.41
N ILE A 9 -1.54 -0.81 10.49
CA ILE A 9 -0.25 -1.48 10.63
C ILE A 9 0.83 -0.47 10.29
N LYS A 10 1.75 -0.27 11.23
CA LYS A 10 2.97 0.52 11.04
C LYS A 10 4.16 -0.39 11.32
N LEU A 11 5.09 -0.46 10.37
CA LEU A 11 6.41 -1.04 10.54
C LEU A 11 7.42 0.04 10.20
N ASP A 12 8.20 0.43 11.19
CA ASP A 12 9.12 1.57 11.10
C ASP A 12 10.46 1.10 11.64
N LEU A 13 11.36 0.82 10.70
CA LEU A 13 12.64 0.19 10.98
C LEU A 13 13.75 1.23 10.92
N PRO A 14 14.79 1.12 11.76
CA PRO A 14 15.90 2.07 11.76
C PRO A 14 16.82 1.94 10.53
N ALA A 15 16.74 0.82 9.81
CA ALA A 15 17.51 0.52 8.61
C ALA A 15 16.71 -0.43 7.73
N GLU A 16 17.01 -0.43 6.43
CA GLU A 16 16.28 -1.25 5.46
C GLU A 16 16.37 -2.74 5.77
N ARG A 17 15.22 -3.43 5.77
CA ARG A 17 15.15 -4.88 5.92
C ARG A 17 14.07 -5.47 5.03
N THR A 18 14.36 -6.67 4.51
CA THR A 18 13.37 -7.46 3.78
C THR A 18 12.32 -8.02 4.75
N LEU A 19 11.07 -7.63 4.55
CA LEU A 19 9.90 -8.21 5.18
C LEU A 19 9.40 -9.39 4.34
N TYR A 20 9.60 -10.59 4.87
CA TYR A 20 9.05 -11.81 4.28
C TYR A 20 7.57 -11.95 4.62
N LEU A 21 6.73 -11.83 3.61
CA LEU A 21 5.27 -11.90 3.75
C LEU A 21 4.64 -12.85 2.73
N ASN A 22 3.55 -13.49 3.12
CA ASN A 22 2.71 -14.20 2.17
C ASN A 22 1.91 -13.16 1.36
N PRO A 23 1.80 -13.26 0.01
CA PRO A 23 1.02 -12.29 -0.78
C PRO A 23 -0.45 -12.13 -0.33
N GLN A 24 -0.99 -13.12 0.37
CA GLN A 24 -2.35 -13.17 0.92
C GLN A 24 -2.48 -12.61 2.35
N THR A 25 -1.39 -12.12 2.95
CA THR A 25 -1.32 -11.75 4.38
C THR A 25 -2.48 -10.85 4.82
N PHE A 26 -2.80 -9.83 4.03
CA PHE A 26 -3.82 -8.84 4.37
C PHE A 26 -5.24 -9.21 3.91
N ARG A 27 -5.44 -10.35 3.22
CA ARG A 27 -6.73 -10.74 2.61
C ARG A 27 -7.89 -10.78 3.62
N LYS A 28 -7.63 -11.17 4.87
CA LYS A 28 -8.64 -11.28 5.93
C LYS A 28 -8.77 -10.01 6.79
N MET A 29 -7.96 -8.98 6.56
CA MET A 29 -7.94 -7.75 7.36
C MET A 29 -8.82 -6.67 6.71
N LYS A 30 -10.12 -6.93 6.57
CA LYS A 30 -11.03 -6.02 5.84
C LYS A 30 -11.28 -4.70 6.57
N GLY A 31 -10.99 -4.62 7.87
CA GLY A 31 -11.08 -3.39 8.66
C GLY A 31 -9.86 -2.49 8.53
N LEU A 32 -8.83 -2.92 7.80
CA LEU A 32 -7.56 -2.20 7.71
C LEU A 32 -7.73 -0.90 6.92
N ARG A 33 -7.23 0.18 7.51
CA ARG A 33 -7.37 1.57 7.04
C ARG A 33 -6.03 2.26 6.83
N MET A 34 -4.94 1.73 7.37
CA MET A 34 -3.62 2.37 7.34
C MET A 34 -2.49 1.35 7.20
N HIS A 35 -1.59 1.60 6.26
CA HIS A 35 -0.31 0.91 6.11
C HIS A 35 0.83 1.92 6.07
N ILE A 36 1.84 1.74 6.91
CA ILE A 36 3.06 2.56 6.94
C ILE A 36 4.23 1.61 7.03
N PHE A 37 5.08 1.55 6.01
CA PHE A 37 6.26 0.69 5.96
C PHE A 37 7.50 1.56 5.66
N HIS A 38 8.27 1.90 6.69
CA HIS A 38 9.50 2.67 6.57
C HIS A 38 10.72 1.77 6.67
N ASN A 39 11.66 1.95 5.74
CA ASN A 39 12.87 1.13 5.62
C ASN A 39 12.53 -0.37 5.52
N VAL A 40 11.54 -0.68 4.69
CA VAL A 40 11.06 -2.04 4.48
C VAL A 40 11.10 -2.36 3.00
N ASP A 41 11.86 -3.39 2.68
CA ASP A 41 11.83 -4.06 1.39
C ASP A 41 10.80 -5.21 1.46
N LEU A 42 9.89 -5.33 0.51
CA LEU A 42 8.88 -6.39 0.53
C LEU A 42 9.37 -7.59 -0.29
N SER A 43 9.52 -8.77 0.32
CA SER A 43 10.02 -9.96 -0.39
C SER A 43 9.15 -10.39 -1.59
N THR A 44 7.91 -9.91 -1.66
CA THR A 44 6.95 -10.21 -2.72
C THR A 44 5.86 -9.13 -2.77
N SER A 45 5.25 -8.96 -3.94
CA SER A 45 4.13 -8.04 -4.10
C SER A 45 2.92 -8.52 -3.29
N ILE A 46 2.24 -7.58 -2.64
CA ILE A 46 0.98 -7.83 -1.95
C ILE A 46 -0.09 -8.13 -3.02
N ARG A 47 -1.03 -9.04 -2.76
CA ARG A 47 -2.14 -9.34 -3.70
C ARG A 47 -3.50 -8.79 -3.27
N TYR A 48 -3.67 -8.47 -1.98
CA TYR A 48 -4.94 -8.01 -1.44
C TYR A 48 -4.74 -6.83 -0.52
N LEU A 49 -5.41 -5.74 -0.85
CA LEU A 49 -5.54 -4.56 0.00
C LEU A 49 -7.01 -4.37 0.37
N SER A 50 -7.24 -3.84 1.57
CA SER A 50 -8.58 -3.53 2.05
C SER A 50 -9.16 -2.33 1.28
N ASP A 51 -10.42 -2.42 0.84
CA ASP A 51 -11.14 -1.29 0.23
C ASP A 51 -11.35 -0.11 1.20
N ASN A 52 -11.22 -0.38 2.50
CA ASN A 52 -11.30 0.61 3.56
C ASN A 52 -9.98 1.35 3.82
N LEU A 53 -8.88 0.99 3.12
CA LEU A 53 -7.62 1.73 3.22
C LEU A 53 -7.85 3.20 2.94
N ARG A 54 -7.30 4.04 3.83
CA ARG A 54 -7.32 5.49 3.77
C ARG A 54 -5.92 6.08 3.65
N PHE A 55 -4.92 5.37 4.16
CA PHE A 55 -3.54 5.85 4.23
C PHE A 55 -2.57 4.73 3.83
N ILE A 56 -1.72 5.01 2.85
CA ILE A 56 -0.59 4.16 2.46
C ILE A 56 0.66 5.03 2.42
N GLU A 57 1.70 4.60 3.12
CA GLU A 57 3.03 5.19 3.09
C GLU A 57 4.09 4.09 2.92
N TRP A 58 4.57 3.90 1.69
CA TRP A 58 5.55 2.86 1.31
C TRP A 58 6.70 3.48 0.50
N PRO A 59 7.62 4.25 1.13
CA PRO A 59 8.82 4.68 0.45
C PRO A 59 9.64 3.47 -0.04
N GLY A 60 10.22 3.57 -1.24
CA GLY A 60 11.03 2.50 -1.82
C GLY A 60 10.24 1.33 -2.41
N TYR A 61 8.93 1.48 -2.65
CA TYR A 61 8.12 0.39 -3.19
C TYR A 61 8.59 -0.05 -4.59
N GLN A 62 9.14 -1.26 -4.67
CA GLN A 62 9.90 -1.75 -5.83
C GLN A 62 9.07 -2.39 -6.95
N PHE A 63 7.77 -2.60 -6.76
CA PHE A 63 6.92 -3.25 -7.78
C PHE A 63 6.27 -2.22 -8.69
N ASP A 64 6.04 -2.62 -9.94
CA ASP A 64 5.48 -1.80 -11.02
C ASP A 64 4.02 -1.38 -10.81
N THR A 65 3.31 -2.13 -9.95
CA THR A 65 1.87 -2.02 -9.75
C THR A 65 1.51 -2.17 -8.28
N VAL A 66 0.41 -1.52 -7.90
CA VAL A 66 -0.21 -1.65 -6.58
C VAL A 66 -1.51 -2.43 -6.71
N PRO A 67 -1.74 -3.49 -5.90
CA PRO A 67 -2.84 -4.45 -6.06
C PRO A 67 -4.19 -3.91 -5.56
N PHE A 68 -4.61 -2.75 -6.04
CA PHE A 68 -5.94 -2.24 -5.74
C PHE A 68 -6.99 -3.11 -6.45
N SER A 69 -7.95 -3.64 -5.68
CA SER A 69 -9.09 -4.37 -6.22
C SER A 69 -9.98 -3.48 -7.09
N HIS A 70 -10.88 -4.06 -7.87
CA HIS A 70 -11.92 -3.31 -8.57
C HIS A 70 -12.87 -2.57 -7.60
N GLY A 71 -13.47 -1.48 -8.05
CA GLY A 71 -14.48 -0.72 -7.31
C GLY A 71 -13.94 0.36 -6.39
N ARG A 72 -14.85 1.02 -5.68
CA ARG A 72 -14.59 2.27 -4.94
C ARG A 72 -13.59 2.08 -3.80
N LYS A 73 -12.63 2.99 -3.71
CA LYS A 73 -11.62 3.04 -2.65
C LYS A 73 -11.91 4.15 -1.65
N CYS A 74 -11.55 3.89 -0.40
CA CYS A 74 -11.56 4.90 0.66
C CYS A 74 -10.23 5.64 0.82
N LEU A 75 -9.30 5.47 -0.12
CA LEU A 75 -7.95 6.01 -0.04
C LEU A 75 -8.00 7.53 -0.05
N VAL A 76 -7.31 8.15 0.91
CA VAL A 76 -7.22 9.61 1.09
C VAL A 76 -5.81 10.09 0.81
N ILE A 77 -4.82 9.32 1.28
CA ILE A 77 -3.40 9.62 1.11
C ILE A 77 -2.70 8.39 0.54
N LEU A 78 -1.97 8.62 -0.55
CA LEU A 78 -1.04 7.68 -1.14
C LEU A 78 0.33 8.35 -1.20
N ASP A 79 1.25 7.90 -0.36
CA ASP A 79 2.63 8.36 -0.34
C ASP A 79 3.58 7.20 -0.60
N MET A 80 4.24 7.22 -1.75
CA MET A 80 5.14 6.17 -2.19
C MET A 80 6.37 6.82 -2.79
N LEU A 81 7.14 7.53 -1.97
CA LEU A 81 8.36 8.20 -2.41
C LEU A 81 9.41 7.18 -2.89
N ASN A 82 10.16 7.49 -3.95
CA ASN A 82 11.16 6.60 -4.57
C ASN A 82 10.60 5.22 -4.97
N ASN A 83 9.44 5.21 -5.63
CA ASN A 83 8.76 3.98 -6.06
C ASN A 83 9.11 3.60 -7.52
N CYS A 84 8.83 2.35 -7.89
CA CYS A 84 8.94 1.83 -9.26
C CYS A 84 7.57 1.71 -9.98
N ILE A 85 6.53 2.37 -9.48
CA ILE A 85 5.15 2.21 -9.99
C ILE A 85 5.05 2.89 -11.36
N GLN A 86 4.71 2.11 -12.36
CA GLN A 86 4.46 2.59 -13.72
C GLN A 86 2.97 2.85 -13.95
N GLN A 87 2.12 2.08 -13.29
CA GLN A 87 0.67 2.18 -13.41
C GLN A 87 0.01 1.99 -12.04
N LEU A 88 -0.71 3.01 -11.59
CA LEU A 88 -1.87 2.76 -10.75
C LEU A 88 -3.03 2.50 -11.72
N GLY A 89 -3.88 1.49 -11.49
CA GLY A 89 -4.88 0.98 -12.47
C GLY A 89 -5.90 2.00 -13.02
N GLU A 90 -7.19 1.69 -13.10
CA GLU A 90 -8.19 2.71 -13.49
C GLU A 90 -8.41 3.71 -12.34
N ILE A 91 -7.45 4.63 -12.16
CA ILE A 91 -7.32 5.55 -11.03
C ILE A 91 -8.52 6.50 -10.94
N SER A 92 -9.04 6.95 -12.09
CA SER A 92 -9.96 8.10 -12.11
C SER A 92 -11.34 7.80 -11.52
N GLN A 93 -11.88 6.58 -11.71
CA GLN A 93 -13.22 6.26 -11.22
C GLN A 93 -13.22 5.72 -9.78
N ASN A 94 -12.16 5.03 -9.38
CA ASN A 94 -12.13 4.25 -8.15
C ASN A 94 -11.65 5.07 -6.93
N PHE A 95 -10.88 6.14 -7.12
CA PHE A 95 -10.20 6.88 -6.05
C PHE A 95 -10.81 8.26 -5.74
N LYS A 96 -12.15 8.37 -5.73
CA LYS A 96 -12.87 9.66 -5.52
C LYS A 96 -12.56 10.40 -4.20
N LYS A 97 -11.97 9.72 -3.21
CA LYS A 97 -11.63 10.29 -1.90
C LYS A 97 -10.16 10.68 -1.76
N LEU A 98 -9.36 10.42 -2.79
CA LEU A 98 -7.93 10.68 -2.80
C LEU A 98 -7.70 12.20 -2.81
N LYS A 99 -6.88 12.67 -1.86
CA LYS A 99 -6.56 14.08 -1.67
C LYS A 99 -5.08 14.35 -1.85
N ILE A 100 -4.23 13.41 -1.46
CA ILE A 100 -2.78 13.53 -1.53
C ILE A 100 -2.24 12.32 -2.27
N VAL A 101 -1.42 12.60 -3.28
CA VAL A 101 -0.70 11.61 -4.08
C VAL A 101 0.74 12.06 -4.18
N ASN A 102 1.64 11.29 -3.59
CA ASN A 102 3.08 11.45 -3.76
C ASN A 102 3.63 10.16 -4.38
N LEU A 103 4.07 10.27 -5.63
CA LEU A 103 4.71 9.20 -6.39
C LEU A 103 6.07 9.67 -6.94
N SER A 104 6.65 10.69 -6.30
CA SER A 104 7.91 11.29 -6.73
C SER A 104 9.09 10.33 -6.54
N GLY A 105 10.13 10.49 -7.35
CA GLY A 105 11.36 9.69 -7.26
C GLY A 105 11.37 8.42 -8.13
N GLN A 106 10.74 8.44 -9.31
CA GLN A 106 10.93 7.34 -10.28
C GLN A 106 12.42 7.25 -10.62
N ASN A 107 13.09 6.19 -10.15
CA ASN A 107 14.41 5.82 -10.64
C ASN A 107 14.23 5.37 -12.10
N SER A 108 14.39 6.32 -13.02
CA SER A 108 14.46 6.06 -14.46
C SER A 108 15.79 5.42 -14.82
#